data_AF-V5H1Y1-F1
#
_entry.id   AF-V5H1Y1-F1
#
_cell.length_a   1.000
_cell.length_b   1.000
_cell.length_c   1.000
_cell.angle_alpha   90.00
_cell.angle_beta   90.00
_cell.angle_gamma   90.00
#
_symmetry.space_group_name_H-M   'P 1'
#
loop_
_entity.id
_entity.type
_entity.pdbx_description
1 polymer ?
#
loop_
_entity_poly.entity_id
_entity_poly.type
_entity_poly.pdbx_seq_one_letter_code
_entity_poly.pdbx_strand_id
1 'polypeptide(L)'
;MAPVAGGKNFGKFSICSLNQLSSFAGTLSQRCFNISESSTFKMPTKPIPGKKWNPFPGRALDKTFYCKSLYAKSWRVTARDHLDYARRCKLLCCPSTYGRCYVHDMVDGMICGYQKVCMRHVCARPGEHPASPPRRATTATPATPTRDNGRYNYWGRRSG
;
A
#
# COMPACT_ATOMS: atom_id res chain seq x y z
N MET A 1 -5.52 -4.86 1.26
CA MET A 1 -6.61 -5.76 0.86
C MET A 1 -7.82 -5.48 1.74
N ALA A 2 -8.50 -4.38 1.46
CA ALA A 2 -9.74 -4.04 2.15
C ALA A 2 -10.89 -4.24 1.16
N PRO A 3 -12.07 -4.67 1.61
CA PRO A 3 -13.23 -4.81 0.72
C PRO A 3 -13.67 -3.46 0.13
N VAL A 4 -13.32 -2.35 0.80
CA VAL A 4 -13.53 -0.98 0.34
C VAL A 4 -12.20 -0.20 0.45
N ALA A 5 -11.87 0.54 -0.60
CA ALA A 5 -10.70 1.41 -0.64
C ALA A 5 -10.88 2.66 0.24
N GLY A 6 -9.77 3.31 0.62
CA GLY A 6 -9.78 4.61 1.31
C GLY A 6 -10.02 4.60 2.83
N GLY A 7 -10.02 3.44 3.49
CA GLY A 7 -10.18 3.33 4.96
C GLY A 7 -8.95 3.77 5.77
N LYS A 8 -9.03 3.73 7.11
CA LYS A 8 -7.96 4.15 8.05
C LYS A 8 -6.60 3.46 7.81
N ASN A 9 -6.62 2.26 7.25
CA ASN A 9 -5.44 1.45 6.95
C ASN A 9 -5.04 1.49 5.46
N PHE A 10 -5.48 2.51 4.71
CA PHE A 10 -5.08 2.67 3.32
C PHE A 10 -3.56 2.72 3.17
N GLY A 11 -3.03 2.07 2.12
CA GLY A 11 -1.58 1.97 1.89
C GLY A 11 -0.82 1.10 2.91
N LYS A 12 -1.53 0.28 3.70
CA LYS A 12 -0.94 -0.67 4.65
C LYS A 12 -1.51 -2.07 4.45
N PHE A 13 -0.63 -3.07 4.53
CA PHE A 13 -1.06 -4.46 4.64
C PHE A 13 -1.53 -4.76 6.06
N SER A 14 -2.59 -5.56 6.18
CA SER A 14 -3.00 -6.12 7.47
C SER A 14 -2.06 -7.27 7.86
N ILE A 15 -2.07 -7.64 9.14
CA ILE A 15 -1.32 -8.81 9.60
C ILE A 15 -1.75 -10.08 8.85
N CYS A 16 -3.04 -10.25 8.57
CA CYS A 16 -3.54 -11.39 7.80
C CYS A 16 -2.98 -11.39 6.37
N SER A 17 -2.97 -10.23 5.70
CA SER A 17 -2.37 -10.12 4.36
C SER A 17 -0.88 -10.45 4.38
N LEU A 18 -0.14 -9.98 5.38
CA LEU A 18 1.29 -10.27 5.51
C LEU A 18 1.55 -11.75 5.79
N ASN A 19 0.72 -12.39 6.60
CA ASN A 19 0.84 -13.82 6.90
C ASN A 19 0.54 -14.67 5.68
N GLN A 20 -0.52 -14.36 4.92
CA GLN A 20 -0.84 -15.04 3.68
C GLN A 20 0.27 -14.88 2.63
N LEU A 21 0.77 -13.66 2.45
CA LEU A 21 1.91 -13.40 1.56
C LEU A 21 3.15 -14.17 1.99
N SER A 22 3.46 -14.21 3.30
CA SER A 22 4.63 -14.92 3.81
C SER A 22 4.49 -16.43 3.67
N SER A 23 3.29 -16.97 3.90
CA SER A 23 2.99 -18.40 3.73
C SER A 23 3.14 -18.82 2.28
N PHE A 24 2.61 -18.04 1.34
CA PHE A 24 2.74 -18.32 -0.09
C PHE A 24 4.20 -18.15 -0.56
N ALA A 25 4.86 -17.05 -0.22
CA ALA A 25 6.25 -16.83 -0.59
C ALA A 25 7.17 -17.95 -0.04
N GLY A 26 6.85 -18.49 1.13
CA GLY A 26 7.58 -19.61 1.74
C GLY A 26 7.47 -20.92 0.98
N THR A 27 6.46 -21.12 0.12
CA THR A 27 6.35 -22.33 -0.72
C THR A 27 7.12 -22.22 -2.03
N LEU A 28 7.62 -21.04 -2.38
CA LEU A 28 8.30 -20.80 -3.65
C LEU A 28 9.80 -21.09 -3.53
N SER A 29 10.36 -21.70 -4.58
CA SER A 29 11.81 -21.92 -4.65
C SER A 29 12.56 -20.59 -4.87
N GLN A 30 13.83 -20.54 -4.47
CA GLN A 30 14.67 -19.36 -4.67
C GLN A 30 14.79 -18.93 -6.14
N ARG A 31 14.62 -19.86 -7.09
CA ARG A 31 14.60 -19.58 -8.54
C ARG A 31 13.46 -18.63 -8.93
N CYS A 32 12.33 -18.67 -8.22
CA CYS A 32 11.21 -17.75 -8.46
C CYS A 32 11.50 -16.31 -8.03
N PHE A 33 12.45 -16.10 -7.12
CA PHE A 33 12.86 -14.78 -6.64
C PHE A 33 14.10 -14.25 -7.36
N ASN A 34 14.96 -15.15 -7.84
CA ASN A 34 16.18 -14.83 -8.58
C ASN A 34 15.90 -14.56 -10.08
N ILE A 35 14.82 -13.83 -10.39
CA ILE A 35 14.51 -13.40 -11.75
C ILE A 35 15.32 -12.13 -12.01
N SER A 36 16.36 -12.22 -12.83
CA SER A 36 17.03 -11.06 -13.39
C SER A 36 16.32 -10.64 -14.67
N GLU A 37 15.57 -9.54 -14.65
CA GLU A 37 15.06 -8.95 -15.89
C GLU A 37 16.22 -8.47 -16.75
N SER A 38 16.28 -8.95 -18.00
CA SER A 38 17.29 -8.55 -18.98
C SER A 38 17.12 -7.09 -19.43
N SER A 39 15.92 -6.50 -19.26
CA SER A 39 15.66 -5.12 -19.63
C SER A 39 15.82 -4.23 -18.41
N THR A 40 16.80 -3.33 -18.44
CA THR A 40 16.96 -2.24 -17.47
C THR A 40 15.82 -1.22 -17.63
N PHE A 41 14.59 -1.58 -17.27
CA PHE A 41 13.64 -0.55 -16.89
C PHE A 41 14.14 0.04 -15.59
N LYS A 42 14.97 1.09 -15.70
CA LYS A 42 15.44 1.84 -14.56
C LYS A 42 14.21 2.54 -13.99
N MET A 43 13.57 1.93 -13.00
CA MET A 43 12.64 2.65 -12.16
C MET A 43 13.36 3.92 -11.69
N PRO A 44 12.75 5.11 -11.86
CA PRO A 44 13.35 6.34 -11.37
C PRO A 44 13.69 6.12 -9.89
N THR A 45 14.91 6.47 -9.50
CA THR A 45 15.43 6.21 -8.16
C THR A 45 14.40 6.66 -7.13
N LYS A 46 13.77 5.70 -6.43
CA LYS A 46 12.81 6.00 -5.38
C LYS A 46 13.58 6.82 -4.34
N PRO A 47 13.26 8.10 -4.16
CA PRO A 47 14.03 8.93 -3.27
C PRO A 47 13.79 8.43 -1.85
N ILE A 48 14.83 8.57 -1.04
CA ILE A 48 14.82 8.14 0.35
C ILE A 48 13.66 8.88 1.04
N PRO A 49 12.68 8.14 1.62
CA PRO A 49 11.63 8.75 2.42
C PRO A 49 12.30 9.64 3.47
N GLY A 50 12.02 10.92 3.41
CA GLY A 50 12.54 11.90 4.36
C GLY A 50 13.50 12.95 3.80
N LYS A 51 14.16 12.72 2.66
CA LYS A 51 15.19 13.64 2.14
C LYS A 51 14.82 14.35 0.83
N LYS A 52 14.14 13.66 -0.09
CA LYS A 52 13.58 14.25 -1.32
C LYS A 52 12.21 13.62 -1.55
N TRP A 53 11.14 14.41 -1.53
CA TRP A 53 9.77 13.90 -1.72
C TRP A 53 9.16 14.26 -3.07
N ASN A 54 10.01 14.46 -4.07
CA ASN A 54 9.63 14.40 -5.48
C ASN A 54 10.05 13.05 -6.12
N PRO A 55 9.55 11.87 -5.67
CA PRO A 55 9.80 10.60 -6.36
C PRO A 55 9.24 10.55 -7.77
N PHE A 56 8.18 11.32 -7.99
CA PHE A 56 7.35 11.24 -9.18
C PHE A 56 7.42 12.57 -9.92
N PRO A 57 8.59 12.96 -10.47
CA PRO A 57 8.69 14.14 -11.30
C PRO A 57 7.77 13.95 -12.51
N GLY A 58 6.75 14.80 -12.64
CA GLY A 58 5.85 14.72 -13.79
C GLY A 58 4.48 15.36 -13.55
N ARG A 59 3.60 15.15 -14.54
CA ARG A 59 2.23 15.66 -14.56
C ARG A 59 1.33 15.12 -13.43
N ALA A 60 1.77 14.08 -12.72
CA ALA A 60 1.08 13.52 -11.56
C ALA A 60 1.04 14.47 -10.34
N LEU A 61 1.91 15.50 -10.30
CA LEU A 61 1.87 16.56 -9.27
C LEU A 61 0.78 17.60 -9.55
N ASP A 62 0.43 17.79 -10.82
CA ASP A 62 -0.62 18.72 -11.22
C ASP A 62 -1.99 18.07 -10.98
N LYS A 63 -2.68 18.60 -9.98
CA LYS A 63 -4.01 18.17 -9.57
C LYS A 63 -5.03 18.28 -10.69
N THR A 64 -4.95 19.34 -11.50
CA THR A 64 -5.89 19.55 -12.61
C THR A 64 -5.65 18.53 -13.71
N PHE A 65 -4.38 18.23 -14.02
CA PHE A 65 -4.05 17.16 -14.96
C PHE A 65 -4.54 15.79 -14.46
N TYR A 66 -4.33 15.50 -13.17
CA TYR A 66 -4.83 14.27 -12.55
C TYR A 66 -6.35 14.17 -12.64
N CYS A 67 -7.10 15.20 -12.27
CA CYS A 67 -8.55 15.20 -12.41
C CYS A 67 -8.98 15.02 -13.87
N LYS A 68 -8.31 15.65 -14.84
CA LYS A 68 -8.57 15.43 -16.28
C LYS A 68 -8.36 13.97 -16.70
N SER A 69 -7.36 13.28 -16.16
CA SER A 69 -7.17 11.85 -16.44
C SER A 69 -8.28 10.95 -15.90
N LEU A 70 -8.86 11.30 -14.74
CA LEU A 70 -10.01 10.57 -14.17
C LEU A 70 -11.31 10.84 -14.96
N TYR A 71 -11.44 12.03 -15.53
CA TYR A 71 -12.62 12.51 -16.22
C TYR A 71 -12.34 12.82 -17.69
N ALA A 72 -11.68 11.91 -18.40
CA ALA A 72 -11.21 12.12 -19.78
C ALA A 72 -12.32 12.48 -20.78
N LYS A 73 -13.56 12.04 -20.53
CA LYS A 73 -14.74 12.32 -21.37
C LYS A 73 -15.53 13.56 -20.95
N SER A 74 -15.08 14.29 -19.92
CA SER A 74 -15.79 15.45 -19.39
C SER A 74 -15.18 16.76 -19.87
N TRP A 75 -16.04 17.74 -20.08
CA TRP A 75 -15.65 19.10 -20.46
C TRP A 75 -15.24 19.91 -19.23
N ARG A 76 -14.19 20.74 -19.39
CA ARG A 76 -13.69 21.69 -18.38
C ARG A 76 -13.54 21.06 -16.98
N VAL A 77 -12.60 20.13 -16.86
CA VAL A 77 -12.27 19.51 -15.57
C VAL A 77 -11.24 20.37 -14.84
N THR A 78 -11.58 20.74 -13.60
CA THR A 78 -10.70 21.49 -12.69
C THR A 78 -10.44 20.69 -11.41
N ALA A 79 -9.33 20.99 -10.75
CA ALA A 79 -9.04 20.50 -9.42
C ALA A 79 -9.13 21.64 -8.40
N ARG A 80 -9.65 21.35 -7.21
CA ARG A 80 -9.72 22.28 -6.09
C ARG A 80 -9.22 21.62 -4.82
N ASP A 81 -8.47 22.41 -4.07
CA ASP A 81 -8.13 22.06 -2.69
C ASP A 81 -9.25 22.43 -1.75
N HIS A 82 -9.42 21.61 -0.73
CA HIS A 82 -10.29 21.88 0.40
C HIS A 82 -9.50 21.58 1.67
N LEU A 83 -9.47 22.51 2.63
CA LEU A 83 -8.61 22.37 3.82
C LEU A 83 -8.89 21.08 4.60
N ASP A 84 -10.16 20.67 4.68
CA ASP A 84 -10.56 19.44 5.37
C ASP A 84 -10.15 18.16 4.65
N TYR A 85 -9.93 18.23 3.34
CA TYR A 85 -9.59 17.09 2.49
C TYR A 85 -8.07 16.99 2.27
N ALA A 86 -7.40 18.12 2.08
CA ALA A 86 -5.97 18.17 1.79
C ALA A 86 -5.14 17.53 2.90
N ARG A 87 -5.52 17.70 4.18
CA ARG A 87 -4.86 17.04 5.33
C ARG A 87 -4.93 15.52 5.27
N ARG A 88 -5.95 14.97 4.61
CA ARG A 88 -6.17 13.53 4.41
C ARG A 88 -5.72 13.05 3.03
N CYS A 89 -4.94 13.87 2.32
CA CYS A 89 -4.52 13.60 0.96
C CYS A 89 -5.69 13.34 0.01
N LYS A 90 -6.68 14.23 0.07
CA LYS A 90 -7.85 14.22 -0.80
C LYS A 90 -8.03 15.58 -1.46
N LEU A 91 -8.52 15.56 -2.69
CA LEU A 91 -8.83 16.75 -3.49
C LEU A 91 -10.23 16.66 -4.07
N LEU A 92 -10.74 17.79 -4.54
CA LEU A 92 -11.99 17.86 -5.30
C LEU A 92 -11.69 17.94 -6.78
N CYS A 93 -12.22 17.01 -7.56
CA CYS A 93 -12.27 17.11 -9.02
C CYS A 93 -13.66 17.61 -9.43
N CYS A 94 -13.69 18.71 -10.17
CA CYS A 94 -14.91 19.42 -10.57
C CYS A 94 -15.03 19.43 -12.10
N PRO A 95 -15.56 18.35 -12.71
CA PRO A 95 -15.95 18.32 -14.11
C PRO A 95 -17.24 19.15 -14.34
N SER A 96 -17.20 20.15 -15.21
CA SER A 96 -18.38 20.97 -15.51
C SER A 96 -19.55 20.14 -16.07
N THR A 97 -19.27 19.06 -16.80
CA THR A 97 -20.29 18.15 -17.36
C THR A 97 -21.30 17.63 -16.33
N TYR A 98 -20.88 17.38 -15.09
CA TYR A 98 -21.76 16.82 -14.06
C TYR A 98 -22.32 17.87 -13.10
N GLY A 99 -21.92 19.15 -13.23
CA GLY A 99 -22.37 20.23 -12.36
C GLY A 99 -22.00 20.11 -10.88
N ARG A 100 -21.12 19.15 -10.51
CA ARG A 100 -20.71 18.90 -9.12
C ARG A 100 -19.26 18.43 -9.03
N CYS A 101 -18.69 18.57 -7.84
CA CYS A 101 -17.34 18.11 -7.52
C CYS A 101 -17.36 16.77 -6.79
N TYR A 102 -16.33 15.97 -7.01
CA TYR A 102 -16.17 14.66 -6.40
C TYR A 102 -14.84 14.59 -5.65
N VAL A 103 -14.87 13.93 -4.48
CA VAL A 103 -13.67 13.73 -3.67
C VAL A 103 -12.86 12.58 -4.23
N HIS A 104 -11.60 12.84 -4.53
CA HIS A 104 -10.62 11.84 -4.97
C HIS A 104 -9.42 11.83 -4.05
N ASP A 105 -8.72 10.70 -4.04
CA ASP A 105 -7.46 10.55 -3.34
C ASP A 105 -6.33 11.21 -4.14
N MET A 106 -5.53 12.04 -3.47
CA MET A 106 -4.29 12.56 -4.03
C MET A 106 -3.29 11.41 -4.19
N VAL A 107 -2.53 11.42 -5.28
CA VAL A 107 -1.43 10.48 -5.47
C VAL A 107 -0.18 10.91 -4.69
N ASP A 108 0.72 9.97 -4.47
CA ASP A 108 1.98 10.24 -3.81
C ASP A 108 2.77 11.33 -4.55
N GLY A 109 3.34 12.29 -3.82
CA GLY A 109 4.04 13.46 -4.32
C GLY A 109 3.18 14.72 -4.47
N MET A 110 1.86 14.61 -4.58
CA MET A 110 1.00 15.80 -4.75
C MET A 110 1.07 16.75 -3.55
N ILE A 111 1.12 18.05 -3.81
CA ILE A 111 1.17 19.07 -2.76
C ILE A 111 -0.14 19.05 -1.97
N CYS A 112 -0.08 18.97 -0.65
CA CYS A 112 -1.25 18.96 0.24
C CYS A 112 -1.27 20.13 1.24
N GLY A 113 -0.26 20.99 1.18
CA GLY A 113 -0.14 22.18 1.99
C GLY A 113 1.22 22.85 1.79
N TYR A 114 1.47 23.94 2.51
CA TYR A 114 2.74 24.66 2.41
C TYR A 114 3.93 23.73 2.72
N GLN A 115 4.78 23.50 1.71
CA GLN A 115 5.93 22.58 1.77
C GLN A 115 5.60 21.15 2.23
N LYS A 116 4.35 20.71 2.02
CA LYS A 116 3.88 19.36 2.37
C LYS A 116 3.39 18.63 1.13
N VAL A 117 3.66 17.34 1.08
CA VAL A 117 3.19 16.46 0.01
C VAL A 117 2.49 15.23 0.57
N CYS A 118 1.63 14.66 -0.25
CA CYS A 118 0.93 13.42 0.05
C CYS A 118 1.80 12.24 -0.19
N MET A 119 1.90 11.36 0.81
CA MET A 119 2.67 10.13 0.71
C MET A 119 1.98 9.07 1.54
N ARG A 120 1.64 7.94 0.92
CA ARG A 120 0.88 6.85 1.55
C ARG A 120 -0.37 7.38 2.29
N HIS A 121 -1.09 8.30 1.66
CA HIS A 121 -2.27 9.00 2.21
C HIS A 121 -2.02 9.90 3.44
N VAL A 122 -0.76 10.22 3.74
CA VAL A 122 -0.39 11.15 4.82
C VAL A 122 0.17 12.43 4.22
N CYS A 123 -0.40 13.57 4.63
CA CYS A 123 0.12 14.88 4.28
C CYS A 123 1.25 15.27 5.24
N ALA A 124 2.50 15.13 4.79
CA ALA A 124 3.68 15.35 5.61
C ALA A 124 4.71 16.24 4.92
N ARG A 125 5.56 16.90 5.70
CA ARG A 125 6.76 17.54 5.15
C ARG A 125 7.81 16.51 4.80
N PRO A 126 8.76 16.88 3.94
CA PRO A 126 9.98 16.13 3.80
C PRO A 126 10.67 15.81 5.13
N GLY A 127 10.73 14.53 5.50
CA GLY A 127 11.41 14.09 6.75
C GLY A 127 10.44 13.69 7.84
N GLU A 128 9.22 14.21 7.80
CA GLU A 128 8.22 14.08 8.87
C GLU A 128 7.20 12.97 8.59
N HIS A 129 7.33 12.24 7.49
CA HIS A 129 6.44 11.12 7.24
C HIS A 129 6.69 10.01 8.26
N PRO A 130 5.63 9.46 8.90
CA PRO A 130 5.79 8.40 9.87
C PRO A 130 6.53 7.23 9.23
N ALA A 131 7.68 6.87 9.79
CA ALA A 131 8.38 5.64 9.41
C ALA A 131 7.39 4.48 9.58
N SER A 132 7.41 3.52 8.65
CA SER A 132 6.74 2.24 8.93
C SER A 132 7.30 1.73 10.26
N PRO A 133 6.46 1.32 11.22
CA PRO A 133 6.95 0.63 12.40
C PRO A 133 7.87 -0.50 11.94
N PRO A 134 9.05 -0.67 12.57
CA PRO A 134 9.92 -1.78 12.21
C PRO A 134 9.09 -3.06 12.27
N ARG A 135 9.13 -3.84 11.18
CA ARG A 135 8.50 -5.17 11.18
C ARG A 135 9.18 -5.93 12.31
N ARG A 136 8.46 -6.18 13.42
CA ARG A 136 8.94 -7.11 14.43
C ARG A 136 9.16 -8.41 13.66
N ALA A 137 10.43 -8.82 13.50
CA ALA A 137 10.72 -10.10 12.91
C ALA A 137 9.95 -11.11 13.76
N THR A 138 8.97 -11.78 13.16
CA THR A 138 8.39 -12.96 13.79
C THR A 138 9.53 -13.96 13.78
N THR A 139 10.25 -14.06 14.88
CA THR A 139 11.16 -15.19 15.13
C THR A 139 10.32 -16.42 14.86
N ALA A 140 10.71 -17.23 13.87
CA ALA A 140 10.07 -18.51 13.65
C ALA A 140 10.15 -19.27 14.98
N THR A 141 9.01 -19.53 15.61
CA THR A 141 8.95 -20.45 16.75
C THR A 141 9.53 -21.77 16.24
N PRO A 142 10.58 -22.32 16.87
CA PRO A 142 11.08 -23.64 16.49
C PRO A 142 9.91 -24.61 16.56
N ALA A 143 9.66 -25.33 15.46
CA ALA A 143 8.71 -26.43 15.49
C ALA A 143 9.20 -27.43 16.54
N THR A 144 8.44 -27.58 17.63
CA THR A 144 8.67 -28.64 18.61
C THR A 144 8.57 -29.96 17.86
N PRO A 145 9.60 -30.82 17.88
CA PRO A 145 9.50 -32.13 17.26
C PRO A 145 8.39 -32.90 17.98
N THR A 146 7.31 -33.21 17.25
CA THR A 146 6.33 -34.19 17.67
C THR A 146 7.05 -35.52 17.81
N ARG A 147 7.30 -35.89 19.07
CA ARG A 147 7.84 -37.17 19.48
C ARG A 147 6.78 -38.22 19.15
N ASP A 148 7.02 -38.97 18.08
CA ASP A 148 6.16 -40.06 17.63
C ASP A 148 6.21 -41.17 18.69
N ASN A 149 5.29 -41.11 19.65
CA ASN A 149 5.20 -42.10 20.72
C ASN A 149 4.20 -43.17 20.26
N GLY A 150 4.77 -44.33 19.91
CA GLY A 150 4.07 -45.48 19.34
C GLY A 150 2.79 -45.84 20.09
N ARG A 151 1.69 -45.91 19.32
CA ARG A 151 0.42 -46.51 19.76
C ARG A 151 0.60 -48.03 19.87
N TYR A 152 0.92 -48.50 21.07
CA TYR A 152 0.53 -49.84 21.49
C TYR A 152 -0.64 -49.69 22.47
N ASN A 153 -1.84 -50.13 22.07
CA ASN A 153 -2.89 -50.48 23.01
C ASN A 153 -3.64 -51.70 22.49
N TYR A 154 -3.34 -52.82 23.17
CA TYR A 154 -4.02 -54.10 23.14
C TYR A 154 -5.52 -53.92 23.46
N TRP A 155 -6.39 -54.47 22.61
CA TRP A 155 -7.79 -54.71 22.97
C TRP A 155 -7.99 -56.19 23.26
N GLY A 156 -8.09 -56.50 24.56
CA GLY A 156 -8.38 -57.83 25.07
C GLY A 156 -9.85 -58.22 24.90
N ARG A 157 -10.05 -59.50 24.59
CA ARG A 157 -11.30 -60.26 24.64
C ARG A 157 -12.07 -60.02 25.95
N ARG A 158 -13.39 -59.86 25.86
CA ARG A 158 -14.32 -60.19 26.95
C ARG A 158 -15.40 -61.12 26.42
N SER A 159 -15.37 -62.35 26.93
CA SER A 159 -16.47 -63.30 26.94
C SER A 159 -17.46 -62.89 28.04
N GLY A 160 -18.75 -63.05 27.76
CA GLY A 160 -19.87 -62.82 28.66
C GLY A 160 -21.15 -62.99 27.87
#